data_AF-A0A7J4L9H0-F1
#
_entry.id   AF-A0A7J4L9H0-F1
#
_cell.length_a   1.000
_cell.length_b   1.000
_cell.length_c   1.000
_cell.angle_alpha   90.00
_cell.angle_beta   90.00
_cell.angle_gamma   90.00
#
_symmetry.space_group_name_H-M   'P 1'
#
loop_
_entity.id
_entity.type
_entity.pdbx_description
1 polymer ?
#
loop_
_entity_poly.entity_id
_entity_poly.type
_entity_poly.pdbx_seq_one_letter_code
_entity_poly.pdbx_strand_id
1 'polypeptide(L)'
;MDELLKKIIERVREDFGIDAHFEIERDETDGKVTVYLWDDDITEVFCVLDFYPKENSVHPLFFPTANIDISKLLSVLKEELYGWEI
;
A
#
# COMPACT_ATOMS: atom_id res chain seq x y z
N MET A 1 10.32 4.74 5.63
CA MET A 1 9.25 3.75 5.42
C MET A 1 8.04 4.14 6.26
N ASP A 2 8.14 4.19 7.59
CA ASP A 2 7.03 4.60 8.48
C ASP A 2 6.38 5.95 8.11
N GLU A 3 7.15 6.99 7.82
CA GLU A 3 6.58 8.30 7.41
C GLU A 3 5.85 8.24 6.07
N LEU A 4 6.34 7.41 5.14
CA LEU A 4 5.74 7.22 3.83
C LEU A 4 4.42 6.43 3.95
N LEU A 5 4.41 5.40 4.78
CA LEU A 5 3.21 4.63 5.08
C LEU A 5 2.15 5.51 5.77
N LYS A 6 2.54 6.35 6.73
CA LYS A 6 1.59 7.31 7.35
C LYS A 6 0.91 8.22 6.32
N LYS A 7 1.68 8.77 5.37
CA LYS A 7 1.12 9.61 4.29
C LYS A 7 0.14 8.85 3.41
N ILE A 8 0.44 7.59 3.07
CA ILE A 8 -0.48 6.77 2.27
C ILE A 8 -1.78 6.52 3.04
N ILE A 9 -1.73 6.21 4.34
CA ILE A 9 -2.95 6.06 5.17
C ILE A 9 -3.76 7.36 5.19
N GLU A 10 -3.10 8.50 5.40
CA GLU A 10 -3.77 9.81 5.40
C GLU A 10 -4.46 10.08 4.07
N ARG A 11 -3.78 9.86 2.94
CA ARG A 11 -4.34 10.02 1.60
C ARG A 11 -5.48 9.04 1.34
N VAL A 12 -5.37 7.78 1.76
CA VAL A 12 -6.44 6.79 1.64
C VAL A 12 -7.69 7.25 2.38
N ARG A 13 -7.52 7.75 3.60
CA ARG A 13 -8.62 8.30 4.40
C ARG A 13 -9.27 9.51 3.74
N GLU A 14 -8.47 10.47 3.28
CA GLU A 14 -8.98 11.71 2.66
C GLU A 14 -9.64 11.47 1.30
N ASP A 15 -9.06 10.60 0.47
CA ASP A 15 -9.48 10.41 -0.92
C ASP A 15 -10.57 9.35 -1.09
N PHE A 16 -10.64 8.36 -0.20
CA PHE A 16 -11.56 7.22 -0.29
C PHE A 16 -12.52 7.14 0.89
N GLY A 17 -12.27 7.87 1.98
CA GLY A 17 -13.08 7.80 3.19
C GLY A 17 -12.91 6.48 3.95
N ILE A 18 -11.78 5.80 3.76
CA ILE A 18 -11.48 4.49 4.36
C ILE A 18 -10.51 4.70 5.51
N ASP A 19 -10.89 4.26 6.71
CA ASP A 19 -9.94 4.13 7.80
C ASP A 19 -9.11 2.86 7.55
N ALA A 20 -7.79 3.05 7.35
CA ALA A 20 -6.89 1.98 6.92
C ALA A 20 -5.65 1.86 7.82
N HIS A 21 -5.09 0.65 7.89
CA HIS A 21 -3.81 0.41 8.55
C HIS A 21 -2.88 -0.46 7.70
N PHE A 22 -1.60 -0.45 8.08
CA PHE A 22 -0.57 -1.29 7.48
C PHE A 22 -0.16 -2.43 8.40
N GLU A 23 -0.06 -3.63 7.85
CA GLU A 23 0.64 -4.76 8.45
C GLU A 23 1.90 -5.05 7.62
N ILE A 24 3.05 -5.20 8.28
CA ILE A 24 4.34 -5.36 7.61
C ILE A 24 4.90 -6.74 7.92
N GLU A 25 5.09 -7.55 6.88
CA GLU A 25 5.82 -8.81 6.96
C GLU A 25 7.17 -8.69 6.25
N ARG A 26 8.23 -9.13 6.94
CA ARG A 26 9.57 -9.23 6.35
C ARG A 26 9.88 -10.70 6.17
N ASP A 27 10.10 -11.11 4.93
CA ASP A 27 10.59 -12.44 4.65
C ASP A 27 12.13 -12.41 4.63
N GLU A 28 12.73 -13.16 5.54
CA GLU A 28 14.20 -13.21 5.71
C GLU A 28 14.89 -13.95 4.54
N THR A 29 14.13 -14.67 3.72
CA THR A 29 14.64 -15.60 2.71
C THR A 29 14.95 -14.90 1.39
N ASP A 30 14.13 -13.92 1.00
CA ASP A 30 14.20 -13.20 -0.28
C ASP A 30 14.52 -11.70 -0.10
N GLY A 31 14.50 -11.18 1.13
CA GLY A 31 14.79 -9.78 1.44
C GLY A 31 13.72 -8.82 0.93
N LYS A 32 12.52 -9.34 0.68
CA LYS A 32 11.32 -8.58 0.35
C LYS A 32 10.68 -8.03 1.62
N VAL A 33 10.07 -6.85 1.52
CA VAL A 33 9.19 -6.34 2.57
C VAL A 33 7.78 -6.30 2.00
N THR A 34 6.90 -7.17 2.50
CA THR A 34 5.48 -7.17 2.14
C THR A 34 4.74 -6.24 3.08
N VAL A 35 3.95 -5.36 2.52
CA VAL A 35 3.14 -4.42 3.29
C VAL A 35 1.68 -4.59 2.88
N TYR A 36 0.85 -5.07 3.80
CA TYR A 36 -0.58 -5.27 3.61
C TYR A 36 -1.32 -4.02 4.05
N LEU A 37 -2.22 -3.53 3.19
CA LEU A 37 -3.06 -2.38 3.46
C LEU A 37 -4.50 -2.85 3.65
N TRP A 38 -4.98 -2.66 4.88
CA TRP A 38 -6.26 -3.16 5.37
C TRP A 38 -7.27 -2.03 5.46
N ASP A 39 -8.52 -2.33 5.13
CA ASP A 39 -9.69 -1.50 5.42
C ASP A 39 -10.24 -1.93 6.80
N ASP A 40 -10.22 -1.03 7.78
CA ASP A 40 -10.64 -1.32 9.15
C ASP A 40 -12.16 -1.49 9.29
N ASP A 41 -12.95 -0.91 8.39
CA ASP A 41 -14.41 -0.95 8.46
C ASP A 41 -14.94 -2.34 8.07
N ILE A 42 -14.30 -2.98 7.10
CA ILE A 42 -14.69 -4.30 6.59
C ILE A 42 -13.69 -5.41 6.91
N THR A 43 -12.55 -5.06 7.52
CA THR A 43 -11.47 -6.00 7.90
C THR A 43 -10.94 -6.82 6.71
N GLU A 44 -10.81 -6.20 5.54
CA GLU A 44 -10.30 -6.84 4.33
C GLU A 44 -9.03 -6.14 3.83
N VAL A 45 -8.09 -6.94 3.29
CA VAL A 45 -6.93 -6.41 2.56
C VAL A 45 -7.39 -5.98 1.17
N PHE A 46 -7.14 -4.73 0.83
CA PHE A 46 -7.45 -4.21 -0.50
C PHE A 46 -6.22 -3.92 -1.36
N CYS A 47 -5.04 -3.82 -0.74
CA CYS A 47 -3.79 -3.64 -1.45
C CYS A 47 -2.65 -4.33 -0.71
N VAL A 48 -1.77 -4.99 -1.46
CA VAL A 48 -0.50 -5.50 -0.97
C VAL A 48 0.61 -4.82 -1.74
N LEU A 49 1.62 -4.32 -1.03
CA LEU A 49 2.79 -3.66 -1.59
C LEU A 49 4.01 -4.53 -1.31
N ASP A 50 4.55 -5.13 -2.37
CA ASP A 50 5.77 -5.92 -2.31
C ASP A 50 6.98 -5.05 -2.62
N PHE A 51 7.72 -4.63 -1.59
CA PHE A 51 8.93 -3.84 -1.76
C PHE A 51 10.13 -4.75 -2.00
N TYR A 52 10.91 -4.43 -3.03
CA TYR A 52 12.19 -5.05 -3.35
C TYR A 52 13.31 -4.01 -3.22
N PRO A 53 13.86 -3.79 -2.00
CA PRO A 53 14.80 -2.70 -1.75
C PRO A 53 16.08 -2.75 -2.60
N LYS A 54 16.51 -3.95 -3.02
CA LYS A 54 17.68 -4.13 -3.88
C LYS A 54 17.44 -3.66 -5.32
N GLU A 55 16.20 -3.75 -5.79
CA GLU A 55 15.77 -3.39 -7.14
C GLU A 55 15.18 -1.97 -7.18
N ASN A 56 14.94 -1.37 -6.00
CA ASN A 56 14.28 -0.09 -5.85
C ASN A 56 12.90 -0.06 -6.52
N SER A 57 12.20 -1.20 -6.48
CA SER A 57 10.86 -1.40 -7.02
C SER A 57 9.87 -1.77 -5.93
N VAL A 58 8.60 -1.47 -6.19
CA VAL A 58 7.46 -1.86 -5.37
C VAL A 58 6.34 -2.33 -6.27
N HIS A 59 5.90 -3.57 -6.07
CA HIS A 59 4.85 -4.17 -6.89
C HIS A 59 3.53 -4.16 -6.11
N PRO A 60 2.55 -3.33 -6.53
CA PRO A 60 1.24 -3.32 -5.91
C PRO A 60 0.36 -4.44 -6.47
N LEU A 61 -0.28 -5.20 -5.59
CA LEU A 61 -1.35 -6.14 -5.89
C LEU A 61 -2.66 -5.59 -5.33
N PHE A 62 -3.64 -5.38 -6.19
CA PHE A 62 -4.94 -4.81 -5.81
C PHE A 62 -6.00 -5.90 -5.67
N PHE A 63 -6.79 -5.80 -4.61
CA PHE A 63 -7.96 -6.64 -4.40
C PHE A 63 -9.21 -5.80 -4.59
N PRO A 64 -10.15 -6.21 -5.46
CA PRO A 64 -11.36 -5.45 -5.71
C PRO A 64 -12.27 -5.47 -4.47
N THR A 65 -12.33 -4.35 -3.77
CA THR A 65 -13.33 -4.09 -2.71
C THR A 65 -14.38 -3.11 -3.21
N ALA A 66 -15.58 -3.11 -2.62
CA ALA A 66 -16.71 -2.33 -3.12
C ALA A 66 -16.49 -0.81 -3.11
N ASN A 67 -15.53 -0.33 -2.31
CA ASN A 67 -15.36 1.09 -2.00
C ASN A 67 -14.06 1.69 -2.58
N ILE A 68 -13.29 0.94 -3.37
CA ILE A 68 -11.96 1.39 -3.81
C ILE A 68 -11.87 1.49 -5.34
N ASP A 69 -11.62 2.72 -5.80
CA ASP A 69 -11.19 2.99 -7.15
C ASP A 69 -9.69 2.65 -7.30
N ILE A 70 -9.40 1.52 -7.93
CA ILE A 70 -8.04 1.02 -8.14
C ILE A 70 -7.19 2.03 -8.93
N SER A 71 -7.77 2.75 -9.90
CA SER A 71 -7.03 3.70 -10.71
C SER A 71 -6.61 4.92 -9.89
N LYS A 72 -7.50 5.38 -9.00
CA LYS A 72 -7.20 6.45 -8.05
C LYS A 72 -6.15 5.99 -7.03
N LEU A 73 -6.28 4.77 -6.50
CA LEU A 73 -5.32 4.23 -5.51
C LEU A 73 -3.93 4.09 -6.12
N LEU A 74 -3.84 3.60 -7.37
CA LEU A 74 -2.58 3.55 -8.10
C LEU A 74 -1.95 4.94 -8.31
N SER A 75 -2.76 5.98 -8.53
CA SER A 75 -2.26 7.36 -8.62
C SER A 75 -1.67 7.83 -7.29
N VAL A 76 -2.37 7.61 -6.17
CA VAL A 76 -1.88 7.95 -4.82
C VAL A 76 -0.57 7.22 -4.52
N LEU A 77 -0.51 5.92 -4.83
CA LEU A 77 0.72 5.14 -4.64
C LEU A 77 1.88 5.69 -5.47
N LYS A 78 1.67 6.07 -6.72
CA LYS A 78 2.71 6.68 -7.58
C LYS A 78 3.22 8.03 -7.06
N GLU A 79 2.34 8.82 -6.48
CA GLU A 79 2.70 10.12 -5.89
C GLU A 79 3.49 9.96 -4.60
N GLU A 80 3.01 9.12 -3.67
CA GLU A 80 3.60 8.98 -2.33
C GLU A 80 4.84 8.08 -2.30
N LEU A 81 4.90 7.08 -3.20
CA LEU A 81 6.07 6.20 -3.37
C LEU A 81 7.11 6.80 -4.33
N TYR A 82 7.17 8.13 -4.41
CA TYR A 82 8.15 8.83 -5.25
C TYR A 82 9.58 8.34 -4.96
N GLY A 83 10.25 7.87 -6.02
CA GLY A 83 11.59 7.30 -5.95
C GLY A 83 11.62 5.77 -6.01
N TRP A 84 10.48 5.09 -5.94
CA TRP A 84 10.35 3.66 -6.23
C TRP A 84 9.79 3.44 -7.65
N GLU A 85 10.26 2.38 -8.32
CA GLU A 85 9.67 1.91 -9.58
C GLU A 85 8.40 1.09 -9.28
N ILE A 86 7.26 1.49 -9.86
CA ILE A 86 5.94 0.83 -9.74
C ILE A 86 5.52 0.24 -11.07
#